data_AF-A0A497FG38-F1
#
_entry.id   AF-A0A497FG38-F1
#
_cell.length_a   1.000
_cell.length_b   1.000
_cell.length_c   1.000
_cell.angle_alpha   90.00
_cell.angle_beta   90.00
_cell.angle_gamma   90.00
#
_symmetry.space_group_name_H-M   'P 1'
#
loop_
_entity.id
_entity.type
_entity.pdbx_description
1 polymer ?
#
loop_
_entity_poly.entity_id
_entity_poly.type
_entity_poly.pdbx_seq_one_letter_code
_entity_poly.pdbx_strand_id
1 'polypeptide(L)' 'MSIPLIGEKFSEIEVQTTHGKIRLPDHFRGKWFVPFSHPADFT' A
#
# COMPACT_ATOMS: atom_id res chain seq x y z
N MET A 1 7.03 12.96 -8.83
CA MET A 1 6.93 11.59 -8.29
C MET A 1 8.30 11.22 -7.77
N SER A 2 8.46 11.04 -6.45
CA SER A 2 9.70 10.59 -5.81
C SER A 2 9.57 9.12 -5.42
N ILE A 3 10.70 8.42 -5.36
CA ILE A 3 10.76 7.06 -4.80
C ILE A 3 10.59 7.19 -3.27
N PRO A 4 9.71 6.39 -2.63
CA PRO A 4 9.57 6.39 -1.17
C PRO A 4 10.89 6.01 -0.49
N LEU A 5 11.25 6.72 0.58
CA LEU A 5 12.46 6.45 1.35
C LEU A 5 12.13 5.80 2.71
N ILE A 6 13.10 5.06 3.25
CA ILE A 6 12.99 4.48 4.59
C ILE A 6 12.94 5.63 5.62
N GLY A 7 11.98 5.56 6.54
CA GLY A 7 11.76 6.57 7.58
C GLY A 7 10.76 7.67 7.19
N GLU A 8 10.35 7.75 5.93
CA GLU A 8 9.28 8.66 5.49
C GLU A 8 7.90 8.11 5.78
N LYS A 9 6.92 9.01 5.96
CA LYS A 9 5.51 8.61 6.06
C LYS A 9 5.07 8.01 4.72
N PHE A 10 4.43 6.84 4.77
CA PHE A 10 3.83 6.22 3.58
C PHE A 10 2.84 7.18 2.91
N SER A 11 2.86 7.24 1.58
CA SER A 11 2.02 8.14 0.79
C SER A 11 0.53 7.86 0.97
N GLU A 12 -0.28 8.91 1.09
CA GLU A 12 -1.74 8.76 1.17
C GLU A 12 -2.32 8.46 -0.22
N ILE A 13 -2.84 7.25 -0.40
CA ILE A 13 -3.39 6.78 -1.67
C ILE A 13 -4.70 6.01 -1.46
N GLU A 14 -5.62 6.15 -2.41
CA GLU A 14 -6.80 5.28 -2.53
C GLU A 14 -6.52 4.22 -3.59
N VAL A 15 -6.68 2.95 -3.23
CA VAL A 15 -6.39 1.81 -4.11
C VAL A 15 -7.57 0.84 -4.16
N GLN A 16 -7.81 0.25 -5.32
CA GLN A 16 -8.78 -0.82 -5.50
C GLN A 16 -8.10 -2.16 -5.19
N THR A 17 -8.70 -2.95 -4.29
CA THR A 17 -8.26 -4.31 -3.98
C THR A 17 -9.37 -5.30 -4.29
N THR A 18 -9.07 -6.60 -4.21
CA THR A 18 -10.08 -7.68 -4.27
C THR A 18 -11.07 -7.65 -3.10
N HIS A 19 -10.76 -6.93 -2.02
CA HIS A 19 -11.64 -6.71 -0.86
C HIS A 19 -12.36 -5.36 -0.91
N GLY A 20 -12.29 -4.64 -2.04
CA GLY A 20 -12.88 -3.31 -2.21
C GLY A 20 -11.86 -2.17 -2.19
N LYS A 21 -12.36 -0.93 -2.21
CA LYS A 21 -11.53 0.28 -2.16
C LYS A 21 -11.06 0.53 -0.73
N ILE A 22 -9.77 0.82 -0.58
CA ILE A 22 -9.17 1.18 0.71
C ILE A 22 -8.28 2.42 0.57
N ARG A 23 -8.11 3.15 1.68
CA ARG A 23 -7.20 4.30 1.78
C ARG A 23 -5.99 3.93 2.65
N LEU A 24 -4.79 3.97 2.07
CA LEU A 24 -3.53 3.67 2.76
C LEU A 24 -2.85 4.97 3.20
N PRO A 25 -2.12 4.98 4.33
CA PRO A 25 -1.96 3.88 5.30
C PRO A 25 -3.12 3.77 6.31
N ASP A 26 -4.13 4.65 6.23
CA ASP A 26 -5.20 4.79 7.24
C ASP A 26 -5.95 3.49 7.54
N HIS A 27 -6.20 2.66 6.53
CA HIS A 27 -6.90 1.39 6.67
C HIS A 27 -6.21 0.42 7.65
N PHE A 28 -4.89 0.53 7.80
CA PHE A 28 -4.09 -0.30 8.71
C PHE A 28 -3.59 0.46 9.94
N ARG A 29 -4.21 1.60 10.30
CA ARG A 29 -3.80 2.39 11.47
C ARG A 29 -3.72 1.54 12.75
N GLY A 30 -2.60 1.65 13.47
CA GLY A 30 -2.34 0.87 14.68
C GLY A 30 -1.83 -0.55 14.42
N LYS A 31 -1.64 -0.95 13.15
CA LYS A 31 -1.04 -2.21 12.74
C LYS A 31 0.11 -1.97 11.76
N TRP A 32 1.11 -2.83 11.79
CA TRP A 32 2.10 -2.90 10.72
C TRP A 32 1.48 -3.60 9.50
N PHE A 33 1.87 -3.17 8.29
CA PHE A 33 1.52 -3.84 7.05
C PHE A 33 2.75 -3.89 6.13
N VAL A 34 2.80 -4.90 5.27
CA VAL A 34 3.88 -5.12 4.31
C VAL A 34 3.27 -5.09 2.90
N PRO A 35 3.39 -3.98 2.16
CA PRO A 35 2.99 -3.94 0.76
C PRO A 35 4.01 -4.71 -0.08
N PHE A 36 3.54 -5.67 -0.86
CA PHE A 36 4.35 -6.40 -1.83
C PHE A 36 3.65 -6.40 -3.19
N SER A 37 4.44 -6.56 -4.25
CA SER A 37 3.97 -6.61 -5.64
C SER A 37 4.55 -7.83 -6.34
N HIS A 38 3.89 -8.29 -7.39
CA HIS A 38 4.37 -9.33 -8.31
C HIS A 38 4.21 -8.84 -9.76
N PRO A 39 4.91 -9.45 -10.74
CA PRO A 39 4.85 -9.01 -12.14
C PRO A 39 3.48 -9.26 -12.79
N ALA A 40 2.89 -10.43 -12.58
CA ALA A 40 1.59 -10.85 -13.12
C ALA A 40 0.96 -11.93 -12.23
N ASP A 41 -0.36 -12.11 -12.32
CA ASP A 41 -1.03 -13.28 -11.73
C ASP A 41 -0.66 -14.54 -12.53
N PHE A 42 -0.57 -15.70 -11.86
CA PHE A 42 -0.26 -17.00 -12.46
C PHE A 42 1.15 -17.11 -13.10
N THR A 43 2.16 -16.42 -12.53
CA THR A 43 3.59 -16.50 -12.92
C THR A 43 4.51 -16.61 -11.71
#